data_AF-A0A2P4Y234-F1
#
_entry.id   AF-A0A2P4Y234-F1
#
_cell.length_a   1.000
_cell.length_b   1.000
_cell.length_c   1.000
_cell.angle_alpha   90.00
_cell.angle_beta   90.00
_cell.angle_gamma   90.00
#
_symmetry.space_group_name_H-M   'P 1'
#
loop_
_entity.id
_entity.type
_entity.pdbx_description
1 polymer ?
#
loop_
_entity_poly.entity_id
_entity_poly.type
_entity_poly.pdbx_seq_one_letter_code
_entity_poly.pdbx_strand_id
1 'polypeptide(L)'
;MKVIKLVEKAFTWVSAIDFSTPMPASIQVVQHIEILSKVKTIPLLSTKVRKNAKCQTEILDLVCKTQLSDDTINVVMARLFGSRNDVIVMKPNIIGNISNGEISITVAIFADVFAGMKTEKICIPVCCNKIHWCGIMVNTRLKDACIYDPMSSNYAVAVRALVEKLVTQLPEYAPRKYRVHHN
;
A
#
# COMPACT_ATOMS: atom_id res chain seq x y z
N MET A 1 -12.10 1.26 4.96
CA MET A 1 -13.53 1.40 5.39
C MET A 1 -14.05 0.26 6.30
N LYS A 2 -13.44 -0.93 6.35
CA LYS A 2 -13.87 -2.03 7.26
C LYS A 2 -13.58 -1.73 8.75
N VAL A 3 -12.43 -1.11 9.06
CA VAL A 3 -12.02 -0.82 10.45
C VAL A 3 -12.94 0.21 11.12
N ILE A 4 -13.33 1.28 10.41
CA ILE A 4 -14.28 2.28 10.95
C ILE A 4 -15.62 1.61 11.27
N LYS A 5 -16.12 0.71 10.42
CA LYS A 5 -17.34 -0.06 10.70
C LYS A 5 -17.19 -0.99 11.91
N LEU A 6 -16.02 -1.59 12.12
CA LEU A 6 -15.74 -2.40 13.32
C LEU A 6 -15.75 -1.53 14.58
N VAL A 7 -15.16 -0.34 14.51
CA VAL A 7 -15.17 0.61 15.62
C VAL A 7 -16.60 1.09 15.90
N GLU A 8 -17.37 1.49 14.88
CA GLU A 8 -18.78 1.86 15.02
C GLU A 8 -19.61 0.70 15.61
N LYS A 9 -19.38 -0.54 15.17
CA LYS A 9 -20.02 -1.73 15.73
C LYS A 9 -19.66 -1.95 17.20
N ALA A 10 -18.40 -1.73 17.58
CA ALA A 10 -17.98 -1.80 18.98
C ALA A 10 -18.66 -0.72 19.84
N PHE A 11 -18.80 0.51 19.32
CA PHE A 11 -19.56 1.57 20.00
C PHE A 11 -21.02 1.18 20.24
N THR A 12 -21.69 0.62 19.22
CA THR A 12 -23.07 0.12 19.36
C THR A 12 -23.15 -1.00 20.38
N TRP A 13 -22.21 -1.95 20.35
CA TRP A 13 -22.17 -3.07 21.30
C TRP A 13 -22.00 -2.60 22.73
N VAL A 14 -21.02 -1.71 23.01
CA VAL A 14 -20.80 -1.17 24.37
C VAL A 14 -22.01 -0.39 24.87
N SER A 15 -22.72 0.32 23.99
CA SER A 15 -23.92 1.07 24.36
C SER A 15 -25.13 0.16 24.66
N ALA A 16 -25.08 -1.10 24.24
CA ALA A 16 -26.13 -2.09 24.47
C ALA A 16 -25.84 -3.02 25.67
N ILE A 17 -24.68 -2.87 26.34
CA ILE A 17 -24.36 -3.64 27.55
C ILE A 17 -25.28 -3.19 28.68
N ASP A 18 -26.02 -4.13 29.24
CA ASP A 18 -26.80 -3.92 30.45
C ASP A 18 -25.94 -4.20 31.69
N PHE A 19 -25.54 -3.14 32.38
CA PHE A 19 -24.76 -3.22 33.62
C PHE A 19 -25.62 -3.53 34.86
N SER A 20 -26.95 -3.61 34.71
CA SER A 20 -27.86 -3.96 35.82
C SER A 20 -27.99 -5.48 36.03
N THR A 21 -27.46 -6.29 35.10
CA THR A 21 -27.45 -7.75 35.21
C THR A 21 -26.55 -8.20 36.37
N PRO A 22 -27.05 -9.05 37.31
CA PRO A 22 -26.25 -9.57 38.41
C PRO A 22 -25.05 -10.39 37.92
N MET A 23 -23.85 -10.08 38.42
CA MET A 23 -22.59 -10.71 37.99
C MET A 23 -21.75 -11.08 39.22
N PRO A 24 -20.99 -12.19 39.20
CA PRO A 24 -20.03 -12.50 40.27
C PRO A 24 -19.01 -11.37 40.46
N ALA A 25 -18.67 -11.07 41.71
CA ALA A 25 -17.76 -9.96 42.05
C ALA A 25 -16.39 -10.05 41.37
N SER A 26 -15.92 -11.26 41.04
CA SER A 26 -14.64 -11.49 40.37
C SER A 26 -14.58 -11.03 38.90
N ILE A 27 -15.72 -10.81 38.26
CA ILE A 27 -15.82 -10.38 36.85
C ILE A 27 -16.76 -9.17 36.67
N GLN A 28 -17.22 -8.57 37.77
CA GLN A 28 -18.10 -7.42 37.73
C GLN A 28 -17.33 -6.21 37.17
N VAL A 29 -17.88 -5.60 36.14
CA VAL A 29 -17.32 -4.40 35.49
C VAL A 29 -18.25 -3.22 35.69
N VAL A 30 -17.68 -2.05 35.98
CA VAL A 30 -18.43 -0.80 36.17
C VAL A 30 -18.39 0.00 34.87
N GLN A 31 -19.53 0.58 34.48
CA GLN A 31 -19.59 1.45 33.32
C GLN A 31 -18.78 2.72 33.55
N HIS A 32 -17.78 2.95 32.69
CA HIS A 32 -17.05 4.22 32.69
C HIS A 32 -17.75 5.23 31.77
N ILE A 33 -18.45 6.20 32.35
CA ILE A 33 -19.35 7.15 31.65
C ILE A 33 -18.62 7.93 30.53
N GLU A 34 -17.35 8.28 30.74
CA GLU A 34 -16.59 9.09 29.78
C GLU A 34 -15.83 8.30 28.71
N ILE A 35 -15.82 6.96 28.75
CA ILE A 35 -14.95 6.20 27.85
C ILE A 35 -15.37 6.39 26.39
N LEU A 36 -16.68 6.40 26.12
CA LEU A 36 -17.21 6.58 24.78
C LEU A 36 -16.97 8.00 24.24
N SER A 37 -17.06 9.02 25.10
CA SER A 37 -16.77 10.40 24.71
C SER A 37 -15.28 10.61 24.45
N LYS A 38 -14.40 10.09 25.32
CA LYS A 38 -12.94 10.14 25.14
C LYS A 38 -12.50 9.42 23.87
N VAL A 39 -13.00 8.21 23.60
CA VAL A 39 -12.65 7.47 22.37
C VAL A 39 -13.10 8.21 21.11
N LYS A 40 -14.25 8.91 21.13
CA LYS A 40 -14.70 9.75 20.00
C LYS A 40 -13.81 10.97 19.75
N THR A 41 -13.06 11.44 20.76
CA THR A 41 -12.11 12.56 20.59
C THR A 41 -10.78 12.14 19.97
N ILE A 42 -10.49 10.84 19.89
CA ILE A 42 -9.27 10.35 19.25
C ILE A 42 -9.27 10.85 17.78
N PRO A 43 -8.16 11.43 17.27
CA PRO A 43 -8.12 12.01 15.93
C PRO A 43 -8.57 11.07 14.80
N LEU A 44 -8.34 9.75 14.96
CA LEU A 44 -8.80 8.70 14.05
C LEU A 44 -10.33 8.55 13.97
N LEU A 45 -11.08 9.06 14.96
CA LEU A 45 -12.53 8.91 15.12
C LEU A 45 -13.26 10.26 15.17
N SER A 46 -12.51 11.37 15.25
CA SER A 46 -13.02 12.72 15.27
C SER A 46 -13.74 13.11 13.97
N THR A 47 -14.91 13.74 14.10
CA THR A 47 -15.72 14.27 12.98
C THR A 47 -15.00 15.37 12.19
N LYS A 48 -14.05 16.09 12.81
CA LYS A 48 -13.22 17.11 12.12
C LYS A 48 -12.23 16.49 11.14
N VAL A 49 -11.75 15.27 11.42
CA VAL A 49 -10.82 14.52 10.56
C VAL A 49 -11.56 13.69 9.50
N ARG A 50 -12.83 13.33 9.78
CA ARG A 50 -13.74 12.61 8.85
C ARG A 50 -13.99 13.37 7.53
N LYS A 51 -13.85 14.70 7.50
CA LYS A 51 -13.96 15.52 6.28
C LYS A 51 -12.78 15.32 5.31
N ASN A 52 -11.64 14.84 5.80
CA ASN A 52 -10.49 14.38 5.00
C ASN A 52 -10.40 12.85 5.04
N ALA A 53 -11.50 12.17 4.69
CA ALA A 53 -11.63 10.70 4.75
C ALA A 53 -10.46 9.93 4.12
N LYS A 54 -9.75 10.54 3.15
CA LYS A 54 -8.56 9.99 2.50
C LYS A 54 -7.37 9.79 3.45
N CYS A 55 -7.05 10.77 4.30
CA CYS A 55 -5.95 10.64 5.27
C CYS A 55 -6.26 9.64 6.38
N GLN A 56 -7.54 9.44 6.70
CA GLN A 56 -7.95 8.51 7.76
C GLN A 56 -7.75 7.05 7.33
N THR A 57 -8.00 6.71 6.06
CA THR A 57 -7.75 5.37 5.52
C THR A 57 -6.27 5.04 5.45
N GLU A 58 -5.43 6.00 5.05
CA GLU A 58 -3.99 5.79 4.89
C GLU A 58 -3.30 5.59 6.24
N ILE A 59 -3.64 6.40 7.25
CA ILE A 59 -3.11 6.23 8.60
C ILE A 59 -3.60 4.90 9.20
N LEU A 60 -4.89 4.56 9.03
CA LEU A 60 -5.42 3.29 9.54
C LEU A 60 -4.72 2.09 8.90
N ASP A 61 -4.46 2.11 7.59
CA ASP A 61 -3.70 1.05 6.93
C ASP A 61 -2.29 0.90 7.54
N LEU A 62 -1.64 2.01 7.91
CA LEU A 62 -0.30 1.99 8.53
C LEU A 62 -0.30 1.48 9.97
N VAL A 63 -1.31 1.83 10.78
CA VAL A 63 -1.35 1.44 12.20
C VAL A 63 -2.08 0.12 12.45
N CYS A 64 -2.93 -0.32 11.53
CA CYS A 64 -3.63 -1.59 11.64
C CYS A 64 -2.77 -2.72 11.04
N LYS A 65 -2.94 -3.95 11.54
CA LYS A 65 -2.37 -5.17 10.92
C LYS A 65 -3.10 -5.57 9.62
N THR A 66 -3.65 -4.58 8.91
CA THR A 66 -4.33 -4.76 7.64
C THR A 66 -3.35 -4.49 6.51
N GLN A 67 -3.64 -5.03 5.33
CA GLN A 67 -2.84 -4.74 4.16
C GLN A 67 -2.91 -3.26 3.76
N LEU A 68 -1.78 -2.72 3.34
CA LEU A 68 -1.67 -1.35 2.82
C LEU A 68 -2.42 -1.22 1.48
N SER A 69 -3.25 -0.19 1.35
CA SER A 69 -3.86 0.18 0.07
C SER A 69 -2.91 0.95 -0.84
N ASP A 70 -3.27 1.05 -2.13
CA ASP A 70 -2.53 1.84 -3.13
C ASP A 70 -2.33 3.30 -2.70
N ASP A 71 -3.35 3.91 -2.08
CA ASP A 71 -3.27 5.28 -1.57
C ASP A 71 -2.22 5.40 -0.46
N THR A 72 -2.19 4.44 0.46
CA THR A 72 -1.21 4.39 1.54
C THR A 72 0.21 4.24 1.00
N ILE A 73 0.41 3.34 0.03
CA ILE A 73 1.70 3.17 -0.64
C ILE A 73 2.12 4.45 -1.36
N ASN A 74 1.20 5.14 -2.05
CA ASN A 74 1.49 6.42 -2.70
C ASN A 74 1.98 7.48 -1.69
N VAL A 75 1.34 7.57 -0.51
CA VAL A 75 1.77 8.50 0.54
C VAL A 75 3.16 8.14 1.06
N VAL A 76 3.41 6.85 1.35
CA VAL A 76 4.72 6.39 1.83
C VAL A 76 5.81 6.69 0.80
N MET A 77 5.59 6.37 -0.47
CA MET A 77 6.56 6.61 -1.52
C MET A 77 6.82 8.10 -1.75
N ALA A 78 5.78 8.94 -1.71
CA ALA A 78 5.93 10.39 -1.82
C ALA A 78 6.72 10.96 -0.63
N ARG A 79 6.53 10.43 0.59
CA ARG A 79 7.29 10.83 1.77
C ARG A 79 8.76 10.41 1.69
N LEU A 80 9.05 9.22 1.18
CA LEU A 80 10.41 8.69 1.08
C LEU A 80 11.21 9.29 -0.08
N PHE A 81 10.57 9.51 -1.23
CA PHE A 81 11.24 9.83 -2.48
C PHE A 81 10.78 11.12 -3.16
N GLY A 82 9.71 11.77 -2.68
CA GLY A 82 9.13 12.95 -3.34
C GLY A 82 10.05 14.18 -3.40
N SER A 83 11.06 14.27 -2.54
CA SER A 83 12.08 15.32 -2.59
C SER A 83 13.27 14.99 -3.50
N ARG A 84 13.33 13.78 -4.06
CA ARG A 84 14.45 13.30 -4.88
C ARG A 84 14.15 13.49 -6.35
N ASN A 85 14.99 14.28 -7.01
CA ASN A 85 14.90 14.50 -8.46
C ASN A 85 15.48 13.34 -9.28
N ASP A 86 16.20 12.41 -8.63
CA ASP A 86 16.81 11.24 -9.29
C ASP A 86 15.95 9.97 -9.22
N VAL A 87 14.75 10.06 -8.61
CA VAL A 87 13.84 8.93 -8.42
C VAL A 87 12.45 9.27 -8.97
N ILE A 88 11.91 8.37 -9.77
CA ILE A 88 10.54 8.45 -10.28
C ILE A 88 9.75 7.30 -9.66
N VAL A 89 8.71 7.65 -8.92
CA VAL A 89 7.81 6.67 -8.30
C VAL A 89 6.58 6.50 -9.19
N MET A 90 6.35 5.25 -9.59
CA MET A 90 5.15 4.84 -10.31
C MET A 90 3.99 4.63 -9.32
N LYS A 91 2.79 5.10 -9.68
CA LYS A 91 1.60 4.83 -8.86
C LYS A 91 1.15 3.37 -9.06
N PRO A 92 0.81 2.62 -7.99
CA PRO A 92 0.41 1.21 -8.09
C PRO A 92 -0.74 0.97 -9.07
N ASN A 93 -1.70 1.90 -9.14
CA ASN A 93 -2.87 1.78 -10.00
C ASN A 93 -2.54 1.77 -11.52
N ILE A 94 -1.35 2.23 -11.93
CA ILE A 94 -0.89 2.20 -13.33
C ILE A 94 -0.45 0.79 -13.73
N ILE A 95 0.14 0.04 -12.78
CA ILE A 95 0.64 -1.32 -12.99
C ILE A 95 -0.50 -2.36 -12.89
N GLY A 96 -1.68 -1.97 -12.40
CA GLY A 96 -2.77 -2.92 -12.19
C GLY A 96 -2.41 -4.01 -11.17
N ASN A 97 -3.23 -5.06 -11.12
CA ASN A 97 -3.07 -6.18 -10.18
C ASN A 97 -2.50 -7.40 -10.90
N ILE A 98 -1.50 -8.06 -10.32
CA ILE A 98 -1.05 -9.38 -10.78
C ILE A 98 -1.97 -10.42 -10.16
N SER A 99 -2.89 -10.98 -10.94
CA SER A 99 -3.79 -12.05 -10.51
C SER A 99 -3.44 -13.37 -11.20
N ASN A 100 -3.38 -14.46 -10.44
CA ASN A 100 -3.08 -15.82 -10.96
C ASN A 100 -1.78 -15.92 -11.79
N GLY A 101 -0.79 -15.07 -11.51
CA GLY A 101 0.49 -15.05 -12.24
C GLY A 101 0.43 -14.38 -13.61
N GLU A 102 -0.74 -13.88 -14.03
CA GLU A 102 -0.91 -13.16 -15.29
C GLU A 102 -0.87 -11.65 -15.07
N ILE A 103 -0.20 -10.97 -16.01
CA ILE A 103 -0.04 -9.52 -16.04
C ILE A 103 -1.03 -8.96 -17.06
N SER A 104 -2.11 -8.34 -16.59
CA SER A 104 -3.06 -7.63 -17.45
C SER A 104 -2.69 -6.15 -17.60
N ILE A 105 -1.52 -5.85 -18.18
CA ILE A 105 -1.06 -4.47 -18.38
C ILE A 105 -0.80 -4.20 -19.84
N THR A 106 -1.36 -3.10 -20.34
CA THR A 106 -0.97 -2.50 -21.62
C THR A 106 0.36 -1.78 -21.44
N VAL A 107 1.43 -2.46 -21.83
CA VAL A 107 2.81 -2.01 -21.66
C VAL A 107 3.12 -0.68 -22.40
N ALA A 108 2.28 -0.30 -23.38
CA ALA A 108 2.41 0.96 -24.13
C ALA A 108 2.27 2.22 -23.25
N ILE A 109 1.55 2.16 -22.13
CA ILE A 109 1.42 3.30 -21.20
C ILE A 109 2.79 3.71 -20.62
N PHE A 110 3.73 2.77 -20.53
CA PHE A 110 5.05 3.04 -19.96
C PHE A 110 5.99 3.76 -20.92
N ALA A 111 5.80 3.65 -22.23
CA ALA A 111 6.65 4.34 -23.20
C ALA A 111 6.59 5.87 -23.01
N ASP A 112 5.38 6.41 -22.81
CA ASP A 112 5.17 7.83 -22.54
C ASP A 112 5.74 8.24 -21.18
N VAL A 113 5.56 7.41 -20.15
CA VAL A 113 6.09 7.69 -18.80
C VAL A 113 7.62 7.70 -18.82
N PHE A 114 8.24 6.81 -19.58
CA PHE A 114 9.70 6.67 -19.67
C PHE A 114 10.34 7.61 -20.69
N ALA A 115 9.54 8.35 -21.46
CA ALA A 115 10.03 9.26 -22.48
C ALA A 115 10.98 10.30 -21.86
N GLY A 116 12.19 10.41 -22.42
CA GLY A 116 13.19 11.38 -21.98
C GLY A 116 13.99 11.00 -20.72
N MET A 117 13.71 9.86 -20.09
CA MET A 117 14.51 9.35 -18.97
C MET A 117 15.91 8.93 -19.44
N LYS A 118 16.94 9.27 -18.66
CA LYS A 118 18.35 8.98 -18.98
C LYS A 118 19.11 8.38 -17.81
N THR A 119 18.90 8.87 -16.59
CA THR A 119 19.73 8.49 -15.44
C THR A 119 18.97 8.24 -14.14
N GLU A 120 17.65 8.36 -14.20
CA GLU A 120 16.71 8.24 -13.09
C GLU A 120 16.58 6.78 -12.64
N LYS A 121 16.21 6.61 -11.37
CA LYS A 121 15.77 5.33 -10.81
C LYS A 121 14.25 5.29 -10.81
N ILE A 122 13.67 4.24 -11.35
CA ILE A 122 12.23 4.05 -11.43
C ILE A 122 11.84 3.07 -10.32
N CYS A 123 11.05 3.52 -9.36
CA CYS A 123 10.51 2.71 -8.28
C CYS A 123 9.07 2.35 -8.57
N ILE A 124 8.76 1.07 -8.56
CA ILE A 124 7.45 0.54 -8.92
C ILE A 124 6.94 -0.36 -7.80
N PRO A 125 6.00 0.11 -6.98
CA PRO A 125 5.26 -0.75 -6.07
C PRO A 125 4.31 -1.66 -6.86
N VAL A 126 4.34 -2.96 -6.56
CA VAL A 126 3.53 -3.97 -7.24
C VAL A 126 2.65 -4.69 -6.22
N CYS A 127 1.33 -4.61 -6.41
CA CYS A 127 0.38 -5.36 -5.60
C CYS A 127 0.06 -6.69 -6.29
N CYS A 128 0.44 -7.78 -5.65
CA CYS A 128 0.19 -9.14 -6.10
C CYS A 128 -1.06 -9.70 -5.42
N ASN A 129 -2.02 -10.08 -6.26
CA ASN A 129 -3.32 -10.67 -5.89
C ASN A 129 -4.06 -9.91 -4.79
N LYS A 130 -3.86 -8.58 -4.70
CA LYS A 130 -4.39 -7.74 -3.62
C LYS A 130 -4.14 -8.31 -2.22
N ILE A 131 -3.04 -9.03 -1.99
CA ILE A 131 -2.66 -9.58 -0.67
C ILE A 131 -1.17 -9.42 -0.36
N HIS A 132 -0.33 -9.18 -1.36
CA HIS A 132 1.12 -9.13 -1.21
C HIS A 132 1.70 -7.92 -1.93
N TRP A 133 2.70 -7.28 -1.34
CA TRP A 133 3.39 -6.14 -1.95
C TRP A 133 4.83 -6.51 -2.27
N CYS A 134 5.20 -6.35 -3.54
CA CYS A 134 6.57 -6.38 -4.02
C CYS A 134 7.00 -4.98 -4.49
N GLY A 135 8.31 -4.79 -4.65
CA GLY A 135 8.88 -3.60 -5.27
C GLY A 135 9.74 -3.97 -6.47
N ILE A 136 9.76 -3.11 -7.47
CA ILE A 136 10.75 -3.11 -8.54
C ILE A 136 11.51 -1.80 -8.46
N MET A 137 12.83 -1.85 -8.61
CA MET A 137 13.67 -0.69 -8.85
C MET A 137 14.42 -0.88 -10.16
N VAL A 138 14.23 0.02 -11.13
CA VAL A 138 15.00 0.05 -12.37
C VAL A 138 15.97 1.22 -12.34
N ASN A 139 17.26 0.93 -12.40
CA ASN A 139 18.32 1.93 -12.53
C ASN A 139 18.68 2.09 -14.01
N THR A 140 18.17 3.17 -14.63
CA THR A 140 18.37 3.43 -16.06
C THR A 140 19.83 3.75 -16.43
N ARG A 141 20.62 4.24 -15.45
CA ARG A 141 22.05 4.50 -15.63
C ARG A 141 22.87 3.21 -15.63
N LEU A 142 22.67 2.37 -14.62
CA LEU A 142 23.40 1.10 -14.47
C LEU A 142 22.88 -0.01 -15.38
N LYS A 143 21.75 0.22 -16.05
CA LYS A 143 21.02 -0.78 -16.84
C LYS A 143 20.74 -2.02 -16.00
N ASP A 144 20.20 -1.79 -14.80
CA ASP A 144 19.94 -2.84 -13.83
C ASP A 144 18.53 -2.72 -13.27
N ALA A 145 17.90 -3.85 -12.98
CA ALA A 145 16.59 -3.92 -12.38
C ALA A 145 16.60 -4.92 -11.21
N CYS A 146 16.18 -4.46 -10.04
CA CYS A 146 16.07 -5.27 -8.85
C CYS A 146 14.60 -5.47 -8.48
N ILE A 147 14.24 -6.70 -8.16
CA ILE A 147 12.95 -7.08 -7.58
C ILE A 147 13.17 -7.27 -6.09
N TYR A 148 12.42 -6.53 -5.29
CA TYR A 148 12.37 -6.68 -3.85
C TYR A 148 11.07 -7.40 -3.47
N ASP A 149 11.20 -8.59 -2.92
CA ASP A 149 10.09 -9.37 -2.40
C ASP A 149 10.35 -9.73 -0.93
N PRO A 150 9.77 -9.00 0.03
CA PRO A 150 10.09 -9.16 1.45
C PRO A 150 9.73 -10.53 2.03
N MET A 151 8.91 -11.32 1.33
CA MET A 151 8.46 -12.65 1.79
C MET A 151 8.99 -13.79 0.90
N SER A 152 9.86 -13.50 -0.07
CA SER A 152 10.33 -14.47 -1.07
C SER A 152 9.15 -15.28 -1.68
N SER A 153 8.10 -14.57 -2.07
CA SER A 153 6.85 -15.18 -2.51
C SER A 153 6.98 -15.85 -3.87
N ASN A 154 6.02 -16.70 -4.22
CA ASN A 154 5.91 -17.28 -5.55
C ASN A 154 5.56 -16.26 -6.64
N TYR A 155 5.16 -15.02 -6.28
CA TYR A 155 4.89 -13.96 -7.24
C TYR A 155 6.14 -13.43 -7.93
N ALA A 156 7.34 -13.73 -7.40
CA ALA A 156 8.62 -13.29 -7.96
C ALA A 156 8.75 -13.60 -9.46
N VAL A 157 8.25 -14.76 -9.93
CA VAL A 157 8.29 -15.15 -11.36
C VAL A 157 7.44 -14.21 -12.21
N ALA A 158 6.21 -13.93 -11.79
CA ALA A 158 5.32 -13.02 -12.50
C ALA A 158 5.84 -11.57 -12.46
N VAL A 159 6.35 -11.13 -11.31
CA VAL A 159 6.98 -9.80 -11.17
C VAL A 159 8.22 -9.71 -12.08
N ARG A 160 9.00 -10.79 -12.22
CA ARG A 160 10.13 -10.83 -13.15
C ARG A 160 9.70 -10.66 -14.60
N ALA A 161 8.69 -11.40 -15.04
CA ALA A 161 8.14 -11.26 -16.38
C ALA A 161 7.63 -9.83 -16.65
N LEU A 162 7.08 -9.16 -15.62
CA LEU A 162 6.71 -7.75 -15.71
C LEU A 162 7.93 -6.85 -15.91
N VAL A 163 8.99 -7.02 -15.10
CA VAL A 163 10.23 -6.24 -15.25
C VAL A 163 10.82 -6.41 -16.64
N GLU A 164 10.92 -7.65 -17.12
CA GLU A 164 11.47 -7.97 -18.44
C GLU A 164 10.68 -7.30 -19.56
N LYS A 165 9.35 -7.18 -19.43
CA LYS A 165 8.53 -6.39 -20.36
C LYS A 165 8.74 -4.89 -20.21
N LEU A 166 8.80 -4.37 -18.99
CA LEU A 166 8.95 -2.94 -18.71
C LEU A 166 10.26 -2.37 -19.28
N VAL A 167 11.37 -3.10 -19.13
CA VAL A 167 12.68 -2.62 -19.62
C VAL A 167 12.70 -2.46 -21.14
N THR A 168 11.86 -3.17 -21.89
CA THR A 168 11.75 -3.02 -23.35
C THR A 168 11.20 -1.66 -23.77
N GLN A 169 10.53 -0.94 -22.86
CA GLN A 169 9.93 0.37 -23.14
C GLN A 169 10.86 1.53 -22.82
N LEU A 170 12.07 1.26 -22.31
CA LEU A 170 13.01 2.32 -21.97
C LEU A 170 13.65 2.91 -23.24
N PRO A 171 13.90 4.23 -23.30
CA PRO A 171 14.33 4.92 -24.54
C PRO A 171 15.61 4.37 -25.18
N GLU A 172 16.53 3.83 -24.38
CA GLU A 172 17.81 3.26 -24.84
C GLU A 172 17.86 1.73 -24.77
N TYR A 173 16.69 1.08 -24.73
CA TYR A 173 16.62 -0.37 -24.66
C TYR A 173 17.34 -1.01 -25.85
N ALA A 174 18.20 -1.98 -25.53
CA ALA A 174 18.71 -2.94 -26.49
C ALA A 174 18.68 -4.33 -25.82
N PRO A 175 18.47 -5.42 -26.58
CA PRO A 175 18.49 -6.76 -26.03
C PRO A 175 19.76 -7.00 -25.20
N ARG A 176 19.61 -7.65 -24.04
CA ARG A 176 20.70 -8.01 -23.10
C ARG A 176 21.44 -6.85 -22.41
N LYS A 177 20.97 -5.61 -22.52
CA LYS A 177 21.55 -4.49 -21.74
C LYS A 177 21.12 -4.48 -20.28
N TYR A 178 19.89 -4.90 -19.99
CA TYR A 178 19.36 -4.87 -18.63
C TYR A 178 19.55 -6.21 -17.93
N ARG A 179 20.08 -6.17 -16.70
CA ARG A 179 20.12 -7.32 -15.80
C ARG A 179 18.94 -7.26 -14.84
N VAL A 180 18.38 -8.42 -14.50
CA VAL A 180 17.22 -8.53 -13.59
C VAL A 180 17.57 -9.47 -12.45
N HIS A 181 17.57 -8.94 -11.22
CA HIS A 181 17.95 -9.62 -10.00
C HIS A 181 16.81 -9.66 -8.98
N HIS A 182 16.80 -10.69 -8.12
CA HIS A 182 15.92 -10.78 -6.96
C HIS A 182 16.76 -10.53 -5.70
N ASN A 183 16.25 -9.66 -4.82
CA ASN A 183 16.79 -9.39 -3.49
C ASN A 183 15.86 -9.95 -2.43
#